data_AF-S0JU25-F1
#
_entry.id   AF-S0JU25-F1
#
_cell.length_a   1.000
_cell.length_b   1.000
_cell.length_c   1.000
_cell.angle_alpha   90.00
_cell.angle_beta   90.00
_cell.angle_gamma   90.00
#
_symmetry.space_group_name_H-M   'P 1'
#
loop_
_entity.id
_entity.type
_entity.pdbx_description
1 polymer ?
#
loop_
_entity_poly.entity_id
_entity_poly.type
_entity_poly.pdbx_seq_one_letter_code
_entity_poly.pdbx_strand_id
1 'polypeptide(L)'
;MQATISHSTDLINGGCNACPTIKTMSYTLTLGQVTTPLEELDVPSLVMAIVLQAGFRQTLVMDFMDECIEFQYEEKRVRFVEQFGKQIYKTDEQEIISTQHQSTELLFQQVNQILTELFEIEAVAFVVV
;
A
#
# COMPACT_ATOMS: atom_id res chain seq x y z
N MET A 1 -6.93 4.58 15.06
CA MET A 1 -7.72 4.03 13.92
C MET A 1 -7.59 2.50 13.84
N GLN A 2 -8.55 1.74 13.30
CA GLN A 2 -8.46 0.27 13.14
C GLN A 2 -8.81 -0.17 11.71
N ALA A 3 -8.02 -1.10 11.16
CA ALA A 3 -8.21 -1.70 9.85
C ALA A 3 -8.29 -3.23 9.93
N THR A 4 -9.15 -3.83 9.12
CA THR A 4 -9.28 -5.27 8.96
C THR A 4 -8.73 -5.71 7.61
N ILE A 5 -7.77 -6.63 7.61
CA ILE A 5 -7.24 -7.30 6.42
C ILE A 5 -7.95 -8.64 6.30
N SER A 6 -8.66 -8.87 5.21
CA SER A 6 -9.23 -10.17 4.86
C SER A 6 -8.56 -10.71 3.62
N HIS A 7 -8.53 -12.04 3.49
CA HIS A 7 -8.01 -12.70 2.31
C HIS A 7 -9.00 -13.77 1.82
N SER A 8 -9.10 -13.92 0.51
CA SER A 8 -9.81 -15.03 -0.12
C SER A 8 -8.86 -15.79 -1.03
N THR A 9 -9.08 -17.11 -1.10
CA THR A 9 -8.36 -17.98 -2.00
C THR A 9 -9.34 -18.50 -3.04
N ASP A 10 -9.11 -18.13 -4.29
CA ASP A 10 -9.92 -18.57 -5.42
C ASP A 10 -9.13 -19.53 -6.30
N LEU A 11 -9.85 -20.50 -6.85
CA LEU A 11 -9.33 -21.42 -7.86
C LEU A 11 -9.84 -20.96 -9.22
N ILE A 12 -8.96 -20.35 -10.01
CA ILE A 12 -9.29 -19.91 -11.35
C ILE A 12 -9.02 -21.08 -12.30
N ASN A 13 -10.11 -21.66 -12.83
CA ASN A 13 -10.04 -22.56 -13.96
C ASN A 13 -10.01 -21.73 -15.23
N GLY A 14 -8.93 -21.82 -16.01
CA GLY A 14 -8.93 -21.23 -17.34
C GLY A 14 -10.04 -21.85 -18.18
N GLY A 15 -10.77 -21.03 -18.96
CA GLY A 15 -11.91 -21.46 -19.78
C GLY A 15 -11.56 -22.43 -20.92
N CYS A 16 -10.34 -22.96 -20.96
CA CYS A 16 -9.87 -24.00 -21.87
C CYS A 16 -9.42 -25.21 -21.05
N ASN A 17 -9.78 -26.41 -21.50
CA ASN A 17 -9.46 -27.68 -20.83
C ASN A 17 -7.95 -28.00 -20.70
N ALA A 18 -7.07 -27.20 -21.31
CA ALA A 18 -5.62 -27.31 -21.23
C ALA A 18 -4.99 -26.33 -20.22
N CYS A 19 -5.76 -25.40 -19.66
CA CYS A 19 -5.25 -24.44 -18.69
C CYS A 19 -5.21 -25.07 -17.29
N PRO A 20 -4.09 -24.98 -16.55
CA PRO A 20 -4.04 -25.44 -15.18
C PRO A 20 -4.95 -24.59 -14.30
N THR A 21 -5.52 -25.20 -13.27
CA THR A 21 -6.19 -24.47 -12.18
C THR A 21 -5.13 -23.68 -11.42
N ILE A 22 -5.27 -22.35 -11.41
CA ILE A 22 -4.37 -21.46 -10.68
C ILE A 22 -5.02 -21.08 -9.36
N LYS A 23 -4.27 -21.21 -8.27
CA LYS A 23 -4.66 -20.71 -6.94
C LYS A 23 -4.29 -19.24 -6.89
N THR A 24 -5.28 -18.37 -6.74
CA THR A 24 -5.08 -16.92 -6.60
C THR A 24 -5.50 -16.50 -5.20
N MET A 25 -4.69 -15.66 -4.55
CA MET A 25 -5.02 -15.07 -3.26
C MET A 25 -5.26 -13.59 -3.45
N SER A 26 -6.44 -13.11 -3.03
CA SER A 26 -6.79 -11.70 -3.07
C SER A 26 -6.94 -11.17 -1.66
N TYR A 27 -6.49 -9.93 -1.45
CA TYR A 27 -6.55 -9.25 -0.17
C TYR A 27 -7.52 -8.07 -0.24
N THR A 28 -8.16 -7.77 0.89
CA THR A 28 -9.00 -6.58 1.03
C THR A 28 -8.69 -5.88 2.35
N LEU A 29 -8.57 -4.55 2.29
CA LEU A 29 -8.48 -3.67 3.44
C LEU A 29 -9.86 -3.09 3.73
N THR A 30 -10.39 -3.32 4.93
CA THR A 30 -11.60 -2.63 5.41
C THR A 30 -11.22 -1.63 6.49
N LEU A 31 -11.53 -0.36 6.26
CA LEU A 31 -11.30 0.74 7.18
C LEU A 31 -12.61 1.52 7.35
N GLY A 32 -13.20 1.46 8.55
CA GLY A 32 -14.54 1.98 8.78
C GLY A 32 -15.60 1.24 7.96
N GLN A 33 -16.27 1.94 7.04
CA GLN A 33 -17.30 1.37 6.14
C GLN A 33 -16.79 1.13 4.71
N VAL A 34 -15.53 1.44 4.42
CA VAL A 34 -14.95 1.31 3.09
C VAL A 34 -14.11 0.05 3.04
N THR A 35 -14.34 -0.78 2.03
CA THR A 35 -13.53 -1.95 1.72
C THR A 35 -12.85 -1.73 0.38
N THR A 36 -11.52 -1.81 0.38
CA THR A 36 -10.66 -1.57 -0.79
C THR A 36 -9.90 -2.86 -1.11
N PRO A 37 -9.95 -3.37 -2.36
CA PRO A 37 -9.11 -4.48 -2.77
C PRO A 37 -7.65 -4.03 -2.76
N LEU A 38 -6.76 -4.92 -2.28
CA LEU A 38 -5.32 -4.72 -2.35
C LEU A 38 -4.77 -5.60 -3.47
N GLU A 39 -3.80 -5.07 -4.22
CA GLU A 39 -3.07 -5.84 -5.23
C GLU A 39 -2.26 -6.95 -4.54
N GLU A 40 -1.48 -6.57 -3.54
CA GLU A 40 -0.73 -7.48 -2.68
C GLU A 40 -0.83 -7.05 -1.20
N LEU A 41 -0.44 -7.95 -0.28
CA LEU A 41 -0.25 -7.57 1.11
C LEU A 41 1.18 -7.07 1.31
N ASP A 42 1.43 -5.84 0.86
CA ASP A 42 2.72 -5.18 0.92
C ASP A 42 2.59 -3.72 1.43
N VAL A 43 3.75 -3.05 1.63
CA VAL A 43 3.78 -1.68 2.15
C VAL A 43 3.13 -0.69 1.17
N PRO A 44 3.45 -0.68 -0.15
CA PRO A 44 2.78 0.19 -1.11
C PRO A 44 1.27 0.07 -1.16
N SER A 45 0.73 -1.15 -1.27
CA SER A 45 -0.71 -1.36 -1.39
C SER A 45 -1.45 -0.84 -0.16
N LEU A 46 -0.91 -1.09 1.04
CA LEU A 46 -1.52 -0.64 2.29
C LEU A 46 -1.42 0.87 2.48
N VAL A 47 -0.23 1.46 2.28
CA VAL A 47 -0.05 2.91 2.40
C VAL A 47 -0.97 3.62 1.43
N MET A 48 -0.97 3.23 0.16
CA MET A 48 -1.82 3.81 -0.88
C MET A 48 -3.30 3.74 -0.49
N ALA A 49 -3.81 2.57 -0.11
CA ALA A 49 -5.22 2.43 0.24
C ALA A 49 -5.63 3.30 1.43
N ILE A 50 -4.77 3.41 2.46
CA ILE A 50 -5.06 4.19 3.66
C ILE A 50 -4.98 5.70 3.39
N VAL A 51 -3.95 6.18 2.69
CA VAL A 51 -3.76 7.62 2.46
C VAL A 51 -4.83 8.18 1.53
N LEU A 52 -5.26 7.41 0.52
CA LEU A 52 -6.36 7.79 -0.37
C LEU A 52 -7.67 7.93 0.41
N GLN A 53 -7.95 7.00 1.33
CA GLN A 53 -9.13 7.08 2.18
C GLN A 53 -9.06 8.22 3.19
N ALA A 54 -7.85 8.60 3.64
CA ALA A 54 -7.61 9.77 4.46
C ALA A 54 -7.74 11.10 3.69
N GLY A 55 -7.98 11.06 2.37
CA GLY A 55 -8.26 12.23 1.54
C GLY A 55 -7.11 12.68 0.65
N PHE A 56 -5.95 12.04 0.70
CA PHE A 56 -4.86 12.34 -0.21
C PHE A 56 -5.26 12.03 -1.64
N ARG A 57 -4.81 12.87 -2.57
CA ARG A 57 -4.93 12.63 -3.99
C ARG A 57 -3.61 12.11 -4.51
N GLN A 58 -3.69 11.10 -5.38
CA GLN A 58 -2.54 10.51 -6.03
C GLN A 58 -2.40 11.06 -7.45
N THR A 59 -1.18 11.43 -7.83
CA THR A 59 -0.84 11.84 -9.20
C THR A 59 0.43 11.14 -9.63
N LEU A 60 0.44 10.60 -10.85
CA LEU A 60 1.68 10.13 -11.46
C LEU A 60 2.45 11.34 -11.99
N VAL A 61 3.68 11.51 -11.52
CA VAL A 61 4.58 12.58 -11.95
C VAL A 61 5.69 11.95 -12.77
N MET A 62 5.72 12.29 -14.06
CA MET A 62 6.80 11.94 -14.96
C MET A 62 7.75 13.12 -15.08
N ASP A 63 8.97 12.99 -14.56
CA ASP A 63 10.07 13.93 -14.82
C ASP A 63 11.06 13.31 -15.82
N PHE A 64 11.95 14.12 -16.39
CA PHE A 64 12.92 13.69 -17.41
C PHE A 64 13.84 12.55 -16.96
N MET A 65 14.01 12.36 -15.65
CA MET A 65 14.94 11.39 -15.06
C MET A 65 14.24 10.29 -14.25
N ASP A 66 13.09 10.57 -13.64
CA ASP A 66 12.41 9.64 -12.73
C ASP A 66 10.87 9.71 -12.88
N GLU A 67 10.24 8.56 -12.72
CA GLU A 67 8.80 8.40 -12.53
C GLU A 67 8.52 8.27 -11.03
N CYS A 68 7.56 9.04 -10.51
CA CYS A 68 7.15 8.91 -9.13
C CYS A 68 5.65 9.09 -8.94
N ILE A 69 5.14 8.50 -7.87
CA ILE A 69 3.77 8.72 -7.42
C ILE A 69 3.81 9.83 -6.36
N GLU A 70 3.09 10.92 -6.59
CA GLU A 70 2.94 12.01 -5.64
C GLU A 70 1.57 11.93 -4.95
N PHE A 71 1.61 11.91 -3.63
CA PHE A 71 0.43 12.01 -2.77
C PHE A 71 0.33 13.43 -2.21
N GLN A 72 -0.81 14.08 -2.40
CA GLN A 72 -1.03 15.46 -1.96
C GLN A 72 -2.34 15.60 -1.17
N TYR A 73 -2.26 16.28 -0.02
CA TYR A 73 -3.40 16.74 0.76
C TYR A 73 -3.07 18.11 1.35
N GLU A 74 -3.85 19.13 1.01
CA GLU A 74 -3.57 20.53 1.35
C GLU A 74 -2.13 20.93 0.95
N GLU A 75 -1.31 21.39 1.90
CA GLU A 75 0.09 21.77 1.67
C GLU A 75 1.05 20.57 1.76
N LYS A 76 0.57 19.40 2.19
CA LYS A 76 1.42 18.22 2.38
C LYS A 76 1.63 17.46 1.08
N ARG A 77 2.89 17.08 0.86
CA ARG A 77 3.35 16.31 -0.29
C ARG A 77 4.26 15.18 0.15
N VAL A 78 3.92 13.96 -0.24
CA VAL A 78 4.78 12.77 -0.08
C VAL A 78 4.98 12.13 -1.45
N ARG A 79 6.22 11.85 -1.81
CA ARG A 79 6.55 11.15 -3.07
C ARG A 79 6.96 9.72 -2.78
N PHE A 80 6.43 8.80 -3.58
CA PHE A 80 6.82 7.41 -3.63
C PHE A 80 7.58 7.14 -4.94
N VAL A 81 8.77 6.57 -4.82
CA VAL A 81 9.66 6.23 -5.93
C VAL A 81 10.10 4.79 -5.78
N GLU A 82 10.07 4.04 -6.88
CA GLU A 82 10.73 2.74 -6.96
C GLU A 82 12.03 2.88 -7.75
N GLN A 83 13.17 2.75 -7.07
CA GLN A 83 14.49 2.93 -7.68
C GLN A 83 15.44 1.80 -7.26
N PHE A 84 16.06 1.13 -8.23
CA PHE A 84 17.01 0.03 -7.99
C PHE A 84 16.45 -1.07 -7.07
N GLY A 85 15.15 -1.38 -7.19
CA GLY A 85 14.48 -2.38 -6.35
C GLY A 85 14.21 -1.92 -4.91
N LYS A 86 14.34 -0.62 -4.62
CA LYS A 86 13.99 -0.01 -3.34
C LYS A 86 12.71 0.80 -3.49
N GLN A 87 11.87 0.72 -2.47
CA GLN A 87 10.64 1.49 -2.34
C GLN A 87 10.92 2.67 -1.41
N ILE A 88 10.86 3.89 -1.93
CA ILE A 88 11.31 5.08 -1.20
C ILE A 88 10.14 6.04 -1.05
N TYR A 89 9.80 6.37 0.18
CA TYR A 89 8.86 7.43 0.51
C TYR A 89 9.62 8.64 1.03
N LYS A 90 9.33 9.82 0.49
CA LYS A 90 10.04 11.04 0.88
C LYS A 90 9.14 12.28 0.89
N THR A 91 9.46 13.17 1.81
CA THR A 91 9.04 14.57 1.82
C THR A 91 10.27 15.43 1.51
N ASP A 92 10.16 16.75 1.66
CA ASP A 92 11.33 17.64 1.52
C ASP A 92 12.28 17.54 2.73
N GLU A 93 11.84 16.99 3.87
CA GLU A 93 12.60 16.96 5.13
C GLU A 93 13.13 15.57 5.49
N GLN A 94 12.45 14.52 5.05
CA GLN A 94 12.68 13.14 5.51
C GLN A 94 12.40 12.12 4.43
N GLU A 95 13.10 10.99 4.52
CA GLU A 95 12.99 9.85 3.62
C GLU A 95 12.96 8.55 4.42
N ILE A 96 12.06 7.63 4.02
CA ILE A 96 11.95 6.27 4.55
C ILE A 96 12.07 5.29 3.38
N ILE A 97 13.02 4.37 3.50
CA ILE A 97 13.18 3.26 2.56
C ILE A 97 12.39 2.06 3.10
N SER A 98 11.33 1.71 2.38
CA SER A 98 10.56 0.49 2.61
C SER A 98 11.35 -0.73 2.17
N THR A 99 11.23 -1.81 2.94
CA THR A 99 11.87 -3.10 2.68
C THR A 99 10.82 -4.19 2.60
N GLN A 100 11.05 -5.22 1.80
CA GLN A 100 10.19 -6.40 1.86
C GLN A 100 10.29 -7.07 3.23
N HIS A 101 9.14 -7.43 3.80
CA HIS A 101 9.04 -8.03 5.13
C HIS A 101 8.62 -9.49 5.04
N GLN A 102 9.20 -10.30 5.92
CA GLN A 102 8.83 -11.72 6.04
C GLN A 102 7.65 -11.96 6.99
N SER A 103 7.34 -10.99 7.87
CA SER A 103 6.23 -11.07 8.80
C SER A 103 5.27 -9.89 8.62
N THR A 104 3.98 -10.17 8.84
CA THR A 104 2.92 -9.14 8.80
C THR A 104 3.09 -8.09 9.89
N GLU A 105 3.65 -8.45 11.05
CA GLU A 105 3.92 -7.52 12.14
C GLU A 105 4.91 -6.41 11.72
N LEU A 106 6.06 -6.80 11.13
CA LEU A 106 7.07 -5.84 10.67
C LEU A 106 6.53 -4.98 9.52
N LEU A 107 5.74 -5.59 8.63
CA LEU A 107 5.04 -4.90 7.57
C LEU A 107 4.09 -3.83 8.13
N PHE A 108 3.24 -4.17 9.10
CA PHE A 108 2.32 -3.21 9.72
C PHE A 108 3.06 -2.11 10.52
N GLN A 109 4.17 -2.44 11.16
CA GLN A 109 5.03 -1.44 11.82
C GLN A 109 5.59 -0.44 10.81
N GLN A 110 6.13 -0.90 9.68
CA GLN A 110 6.67 -0.01 8.66
C GLN A 110 5.58 0.83 7.96
N VAL A 111 4.41 0.25 7.70
CA VAL A 111 3.25 1.01 7.21
C VAL A 111 2.89 2.11 8.20
N ASN A 112 2.78 1.80 9.49
CA ASN A 112 2.48 2.79 10.51
C ASN A 112 3.57 3.86 10.62
N GLN A 113 4.84 3.50 10.51
CA GLN A 113 5.94 4.46 10.50
C GLN A 113 5.77 5.47 9.36
N ILE A 114 5.54 5.00 8.14
CA ILE A 114 5.31 5.85 6.97
C ILE A 114 4.08 6.76 7.18
N LEU A 115 2.96 6.19 7.65
CA LEU A 115 1.73 6.93 7.89
C LEU A 115 1.94 8.03 8.94
N THR A 116 2.58 7.73 10.07
CA THR A 116 2.72 8.69 11.16
C THR A 116 3.80 9.73 10.88
N GLU A 117 4.93 9.33 10.32
CA GLU A 117 6.08 10.21 10.14
C GLU A 117 5.92 11.08 8.88
N LEU A 118 5.52 10.49 7.74
CA LEU A 118 5.48 11.22 6.46
C LEU A 118 4.11 11.83 6.16
N PHE A 119 3.04 11.10 6.45
CA PHE A 119 1.67 11.54 6.14
C PHE A 119 1.00 12.25 7.33
N GLU A 120 1.54 12.14 8.55
CA GLU A 120 0.92 12.53 9.83
C GLU A 120 -0.51 11.99 9.99
N ILE A 121 -0.72 10.76 9.53
CA ILE A 121 -1.94 10.01 9.77
C ILE A 121 -1.73 9.19 11.04
N GLU A 122 -2.74 9.14 11.92
CA GLU A 122 -2.69 8.32 13.13
C GLU A 122 -2.39 6.85 12.82
N ALA A 123 -1.62 6.19 13.68
CA ALA A 123 -1.33 4.78 13.55
C ALA A 123 -2.61 3.93 13.46
N VAL A 124 -2.54 2.92 12.59
CA VAL A 124 -3.61 1.96 12.33
C VAL A 124 -3.33 0.68 13.10
N ALA A 125 -4.31 0.25 13.89
CA ALA A 125 -4.34 -1.09 14.44
C ALA A 125 -4.84 -2.07 13.36
N PHE A 126 -3.96 -2.93 12.85
CA PHE A 126 -4.31 -3.93 11.85
C PHE A 126 -4.78 -5.22 12.50
N VAL A 127 -5.90 -5.77 12.01
CA VAL A 127 -6.43 -7.07 12.39
C VAL A 127 -6.57 -7.93 11.15
N VAL A 128 -5.92 -9.10 11.12
CA VAL A 128 -6.04 -10.05 10.02
C VAL A 128 -7.14 -11.06 10.34
N VAL A 129 -8.06 -11.29 9.40
CA VAL A 129 -9.18 -12.22 9.52
C VAL A 129 -9.26 -13.21 8.35
#